data_AF-A0A9E3B1M4-F1
#
_entry.id   AF-A0A9E3B1M4-F1
#
_cell.length_a   1.000
_cell.length_b   1.000
_cell.length_c   1.000
_cell.angle_alpha   90.00
_cell.angle_beta   90.00
_cell.angle_gamma   90.00
#
_symmetry.space_group_name_H-M   'P 1'
#
loop_
_entity.id
_entity.type
_entity.pdbx_description
1 polymer ?
#
loop_
_entity_poly.entity_id
_entity_poly.type
_entity_poly.pdbx_seq_one_letter_code
_entity_poly.pdbx_strand_id
1 'polypeptide(L)'
;MPISVGYQSGSHYSTLQALEPYLPLDKIELSFEEGMLFGRLELFLESKSPAVALFNGPYYFAEQLGFRKIIDNTFMIAAMLNGDSKPDDIRKYFRALRRAQRDIDLRPELYMHYYLNEFPERFHAQMDVRRWGPGERIVFEPYSKETFEQSFDWIATHAIFEPGSMGAGPYEGAIVSLAGE
;
A
#
# COMPACT_ATOMS: atom_id res chain seq x y z
N MET A 1 5.87 16.90 -14.80
CA MET A 1 4.63 16.15 -15.05
C MET A 1 4.17 15.60 -13.70
N PRO A 2 2.99 15.99 -13.21
CA PRO A 2 2.53 15.58 -11.88
C PRO A 2 2.13 14.10 -11.83
N ILE A 3 2.46 13.44 -10.71
CA ILE A 3 2.10 12.06 -10.42
C ILE A 3 1.04 12.04 -9.34
N SER A 4 -0.13 11.48 -9.65
CA SER A 4 -1.23 11.40 -8.69
C SER A 4 -0.94 10.40 -7.57
N VAL A 5 -0.92 10.89 -6.33
CA VAL A 5 -0.66 10.14 -5.09
C VAL A 5 -1.68 10.53 -4.01
N GLY A 6 -1.89 9.67 -3.00
CA GLY A 6 -2.72 10.04 -1.84
C GLY A 6 -1.89 10.79 -0.80
N TYR A 7 -2.31 11.98 -0.37
CA TYR A 7 -1.58 12.78 0.62
C TYR A 7 -1.35 12.00 1.92
N GLN A 8 -0.11 11.96 2.40
CA GLN A 8 0.32 11.21 3.58
C GLN A 8 -0.16 9.74 3.63
N SER A 9 -0.31 9.13 2.46
CA SER A 9 -0.61 7.70 2.31
C SER A 9 0.64 6.91 1.92
N GLY A 10 0.58 5.58 2.01
CA GLY A 10 1.67 4.72 1.52
C GLY A 10 2.07 5.00 0.05
N SER A 11 1.10 5.40 -0.80
CA SER A 11 1.40 5.77 -2.20
C SER A 11 2.18 7.08 -2.35
N HIS A 12 2.11 8.00 -1.39
CA HIS A 12 2.96 9.20 -1.38
C HIS A 12 4.41 8.80 -1.12
N TYR A 13 4.67 8.09 -0.01
CA TYR A 13 6.02 7.74 0.42
C TYR A 13 6.71 6.79 -0.56
N SER A 14 6.00 5.74 -0.98
CA SER A 14 6.55 4.74 -1.90
C SER A 14 6.87 5.33 -3.27
N THR A 15 6.09 6.31 -3.76
CA THR A 15 6.38 7.01 -5.02
C THR A 15 7.67 7.83 -4.92
N LEU A 16 7.86 8.57 -3.83
CA LEU A 16 9.11 9.30 -3.57
C LEU A 16 10.31 8.35 -3.53
N GLN A 17 10.25 7.32 -2.68
CA GLN A 17 11.32 6.32 -2.54
C GLN A 17 11.68 5.64 -3.85
N ALA A 18 10.68 5.33 -4.69
CA ALA A 18 10.93 4.69 -5.98
C ALA A 18 11.66 5.62 -6.96
N LEU A 19 11.35 6.92 -6.95
CA LEU A 19 11.86 7.88 -7.92
C LEU A 19 13.20 8.50 -7.53
N GLU A 20 13.50 8.63 -6.24
CA GLU A 20 14.74 9.23 -5.71
C GLU A 20 16.05 8.69 -6.32
N PRO A 21 16.18 7.38 -6.65
CA PRO A 21 17.37 6.87 -7.34
C PRO A 21 17.57 7.44 -8.76
N TYR A 22 16.53 8.00 -9.37
CA TYR A 22 16.50 8.44 -10.77
C TYR A 22 16.32 9.95 -10.93
N LEU A 23 15.71 10.62 -9.94
CA LEU A 23 15.38 12.03 -9.98
C LEU A 23 15.71 12.71 -8.65
N PRO A 24 16.30 13.92 -8.68
CA PRO A 24 16.34 14.78 -7.50
C PRO A 24 14.93 15.08 -6.97
N LEU A 25 14.79 15.17 -5.65
CA LEU A 25 13.49 15.36 -4.98
C LEU A 25 12.73 16.60 -5.49
N ASP A 26 13.44 17.70 -5.78
CA ASP A 26 12.85 18.95 -6.30
C ASP A 26 12.34 18.83 -7.75
N LYS A 27 12.58 17.69 -8.41
CA LYS A 27 12.06 17.36 -9.75
C LYS A 27 10.89 16.38 -9.72
N ILE A 28 10.54 15.87 -8.55
CA ILE A 28 9.38 14.98 -8.39
C ILE A 28 8.15 15.85 -8.12
N GLU A 29 7.29 15.97 -9.13
CA GLU A 29 6.03 16.69 -9.01
C GLU A 29 4.91 15.72 -8.61
N LEU A 30 4.31 15.92 -7.45
CA LEU A 30 3.19 15.12 -6.95
C LEU A 30 1.87 15.90 -7.03
N SER A 31 0.79 15.21 -7.38
CA SER A 31 -0.58 15.71 -7.28
C SER A 31 -1.34 14.96 -6.20
N PHE A 32 -2.10 15.69 -5.38
CA PHE A 32 -2.91 15.14 -4.30
C PHE A 32 -4.42 15.36 -4.52
N GLU A 33 -4.80 15.94 -5.66
CA GLU A 33 -6.15 16.44 -5.93
C GLU A 33 -7.14 15.33 -6.28
N GLU A 34 -6.64 14.20 -6.79
CA GLU A 34 -7.46 13.11 -7.32
C GLU A 34 -8.01 12.17 -6.22
N GLY A 35 -7.63 12.39 -4.95
CA GLY A 35 -8.22 11.75 -3.78
C GLY A 35 -7.84 10.28 -3.58
N MET A 36 -8.84 9.45 -3.24
CA MET A 36 -8.66 8.05 -2.86
C MET A 36 -8.26 7.18 -4.08
N LEU A 37 -7.70 5.99 -3.83
CA LEU A 37 -7.13 5.09 -4.85
C LEU A 37 -8.02 4.90 -6.10
N PHE A 38 -9.32 4.62 -5.92
CA PHE A 38 -10.23 4.42 -7.05
C PHE A 38 -10.57 5.73 -7.80
N GLY A 39 -10.64 6.86 -7.10
CA GLY A 39 -10.79 8.18 -7.75
C GLY A 39 -9.58 8.50 -8.63
N ARG A 40 -8.37 8.19 -8.14
CA ARG A 40 -7.12 8.32 -8.91
C ARG A 40 -7.10 7.44 -10.15
N LEU A 41 -7.51 6.17 -10.01
CA LEU A 41 -7.65 5.25 -11.14
C LEU A 41 -8.61 5.83 -12.19
N GLU A 42 -9.79 6.29 -11.78
CA GLU A 42 -10.81 6.82 -12.70
C GLU A 42 -10.31 8.02 -13.49
N LEU A 43 -9.71 9.00 -12.80
CA LEU A 43 -9.16 10.18 -13.45
C LEU A 43 -7.99 9.84 -14.38
N PHE A 44 -7.19 8.83 -14.05
CA PHE A 44 -6.16 8.31 -14.93
C PHE A 44 -6.74 7.65 -16.19
N LEU A 45 -7.75 6.79 -16.05
CA LEU A 45 -8.42 6.14 -17.18
C LEU A 45 -9.13 7.15 -18.10
N GLU A 46 -9.63 8.25 -17.54
CA GLU A 46 -10.22 9.37 -18.29
C GLU A 46 -9.17 10.33 -18.89
N SER A 47 -7.87 10.00 -18.80
CA SER A 47 -6.76 10.83 -19.28
C SER A 47 -6.70 12.23 -18.63
N LYS A 48 -7.26 12.39 -17.42
CA LYS A 48 -7.21 13.64 -16.64
C LYS A 48 -5.98 13.72 -15.75
N SER A 49 -5.38 12.59 -15.39
CA SER A 49 -4.08 12.52 -14.72
C SER A 49 -3.04 11.90 -15.66
N PRO A 50 -1.87 12.53 -15.87
CA PRO A 50 -0.89 12.02 -16.83
C PRO A 50 -0.07 10.82 -16.30
N ALA A 51 0.03 10.69 -14.97
CA ALA A 51 0.66 9.56 -14.29
C ALA A 51 0.05 9.37 -12.90
N VAL A 52 0.02 8.13 -12.41
CA VAL A 52 -0.60 7.79 -11.13
C VAL A 52 0.15 6.65 -10.44
N ALA A 53 0.23 6.71 -9.12
CA ALA A 53 0.67 5.59 -8.30
C ALA A 53 -0.52 4.68 -7.96
N LEU A 54 -0.53 3.46 -8.50
CA LEU A 54 -1.54 2.43 -8.26
C LEU A 54 -0.91 1.23 -7.58
N PHE A 55 -1.71 0.50 -6.80
CA PHE A 55 -1.31 -0.75 -6.14
C PHE A 55 -2.52 -1.70 -6.08
N ASN A 56 -2.30 -2.98 -5.79
CA ASN A 56 -3.31 -4.05 -5.82
C ASN A 56 -4.12 -4.10 -7.12
N GLY A 57 -5.42 -4.35 -7.02
CA GLY A 57 -6.32 -4.49 -8.17
C GLY A 57 -6.26 -3.32 -9.14
N PRO A 58 -6.31 -2.04 -8.71
CA PRO A 58 -6.21 -0.89 -9.62
C PRO A 58 -4.99 -0.90 -10.54
N TYR A 59 -3.84 -1.35 -10.01
CA TYR A 59 -2.61 -1.50 -10.80
C TYR A 59 -2.78 -2.59 -11.88
N TYR A 60 -3.28 -3.77 -11.51
CA TYR A 60 -3.53 -4.85 -12.47
C TYR A 60 -4.54 -4.45 -13.55
N PHE A 61 -5.60 -3.73 -13.17
CA PHE A 61 -6.62 -3.28 -14.10
C PHE A 61 -6.06 -2.29 -15.12
N ALA A 62 -5.26 -1.32 -14.68
CA ALA A 62 -4.59 -0.39 -15.59
C ALA A 62 -3.67 -1.12 -16.58
N GLU A 63 -2.82 -2.05 -16.12
CA GLU A 63 -1.98 -2.84 -17.03
C GLU A 63 -2.80 -3.67 -18.01
N GLN A 64 -3.90 -4.28 -17.54
CA GLN A 64 -4.79 -5.07 -18.39
C GLN A 64 -5.41 -4.23 -19.51
N LEU A 65 -5.72 -2.95 -19.24
CA LEU A 65 -6.22 -1.99 -20.23
C LEU A 65 -5.13 -1.48 -21.19
N GLY A 66 -3.88 -1.94 -21.03
CA GLY A 66 -2.76 -1.61 -21.91
C GLY A 66 -1.92 -0.41 -21.45
N PHE A 67 -2.16 0.12 -20.25
CA PHE A 67 -1.29 1.16 -19.69
C PHE A 67 0.08 0.58 -19.33
N ARG A 68 1.11 1.42 -19.43
CA ARG A 68 2.50 1.02 -19.20
C ARG A 68 2.94 1.37 -17.79
N LYS A 69 3.52 0.40 -17.09
CA LYS A 69 4.29 0.64 -15.87
C LYS A 69 5.58 1.40 -16.19
N ILE A 70 5.79 2.54 -15.53
CA ILE A 70 7.02 3.33 -15.65
C ILE A 70 8.03 2.94 -14.59
N ILE A 71 7.58 2.77 -13.35
CA ILE A 71 8.38 2.33 -12.22
C ILE A 71 7.59 1.32 -11.39
N ASP A 72 8.29 0.34 -10.83
CA ASP A 72 7.73 -0.68 -9.94
C ASP A 72 8.43 -0.63 -8.59
N ASN A 73 7.70 -0.86 -7.51
CA ASN A 73 8.26 -0.95 -6.18
C ASN A 73 7.44 -1.93 -5.32
N THR A 74 7.94 -2.18 -4.12
CA THR A 74 7.19 -2.87 -3.07
C THR A 74 7.33 -2.05 -1.80
N PHE A 75 6.24 -1.93 -1.06
CA PHE A 75 6.22 -1.22 0.22
C PHE A 75 5.51 -2.07 1.27
N MET A 76 5.78 -1.78 2.54
CA MET A 76 5.19 -2.48 3.67
C MET A 76 4.01 -1.69 4.25
N ILE A 77 2.98 -2.40 4.67
CA ILE A 77 1.83 -1.85 5.40
C ILE A 77 1.83 -2.50 6.79
N ALA A 78 1.77 -1.68 7.83
CA ALA A 78 1.64 -2.15 9.21
C ALA A 78 0.16 -2.21 9.62
N ALA A 79 -0.20 -3.21 10.42
CA ALA A 79 -1.50 -3.26 11.08
C ALA A 79 -1.47 -2.40 12.35
N MET A 80 -2.49 -1.55 12.51
CA MET A 80 -2.68 -0.76 13.73
C MET A 80 -3.68 -1.45 14.65
N LEU A 81 -3.41 -1.40 15.96
CA LEU A 81 -4.29 -1.93 17.00
C LEU A 81 -4.86 -0.77 17.81
N ASN A 82 -6.16 -0.81 18.08
CA ASN A 82 -6.76 0.07 19.07
C ASN A 82 -6.33 -0.38 20.48
N GLY A 83 -6.06 0.57 21.37
CA GLY A 83 -5.48 0.31 22.70
C GLY A 83 -6.34 -0.54 23.65
N ASP A 84 -7.60 -0.82 23.33
CA ASP A 84 -8.55 -1.62 24.10
C ASP A 84 -8.78 -3.03 23.53
N SER A 85 -8.06 -3.40 22.47
CA SER A 85 -8.19 -4.70 21.82
C SER A 85 -7.68 -5.83 22.72
N LYS A 86 -8.49 -6.89 22.90
CA LYS A 86 -8.10 -8.05 23.72
C LYS A 86 -6.98 -8.85 23.03
N PRO A 87 -5.84 -9.13 23.70
CA PRO A 87 -4.73 -9.87 23.10
C PRO A 87 -5.13 -11.22 22.48
N ASP A 88 -6.02 -11.97 23.13
CA ASP A 88 -6.49 -13.26 22.61
C ASP A 88 -7.30 -13.15 21.32
N ASP A 89 -8.08 -12.08 21.16
CA ASP A 89 -8.85 -11.86 19.94
C ASP A 89 -7.94 -11.42 18.80
N ILE A 90 -6.91 -10.61 19.09
CA ILE A 90 -5.84 -10.27 18.14
C ILE A 90 -5.12 -11.56 17.68
N ARG A 91 -4.69 -12.42 18.61
CA ARG A 91 -4.03 -13.70 18.29
C ARG A 91 -4.91 -14.60 17.42
N LYS A 92 -6.22 -14.70 17.71
CA LYS A 92 -7.17 -15.47 16.89
C LYS A 92 -7.32 -14.86 15.49
N TYR A 93 -7.45 -13.55 15.40
CA TYR A 93 -7.58 -12.81 14.14
C TYR A 93 -6.38 -13.06 13.21
N PHE A 94 -5.15 -12.81 13.69
CA PHE A 94 -3.95 -13.04 12.88
C PHE A 94 -3.70 -14.52 12.57
N ARG A 95 -4.13 -15.45 13.44
CA ARG A 95 -4.10 -16.90 13.13
C ARG A 95 -5.03 -17.25 11.97
N ALA A 96 -6.22 -16.63 11.90
CA ALA A 96 -7.14 -16.80 10.79
C ALA A 96 -6.56 -16.21 9.49
N LEU A 97 -6.01 -14.99 9.56
CA LEU A 97 -5.32 -14.36 8.42
C LEU A 97 -4.16 -15.21 7.90
N ARG A 98 -3.39 -15.85 8.78
CA ARG A 98 -2.29 -16.73 8.38
C ARG A 98 -2.76 -17.96 7.59
N ARG A 99 -3.92 -18.51 7.96
CA ARG A 99 -4.53 -19.62 7.21
C ARG A 99 -5.01 -19.14 5.85
N ALA A 100 -5.71 -18.01 5.80
CA ALA A 100 -6.17 -17.41 4.54
C ALA A 100 -5.00 -17.07 3.60
N GLN A 101 -3.93 -16.44 4.11
CA GLN A 101 -2.73 -16.15 3.31
C GLN A 101 -2.09 -17.43 2.76
N ARG A 102 -2.02 -18.50 3.56
CA ARG A 102 -1.49 -19.79 3.09
C ARG A 102 -2.34 -20.36 1.96
N ASP A 103 -3.66 -20.26 2.05
CA ASP A 103 -4.56 -20.76 1.00
C ASP A 103 -4.39 -19.94 -0.29
N ILE A 104 -4.29 -18.61 -0.17
CA ILE A 104 -4.01 -17.71 -1.30
C ILE A 104 -2.64 -18.01 -1.92
N ASP A 105 -1.60 -18.22 -1.11
CA ASP A 105 -0.26 -18.56 -1.60
C ASP A 105 -0.24 -19.87 -2.40
N LEU A 106 -1.05 -20.85 -1.99
CA LEU A 106 -1.11 -22.16 -2.62
C LEU A 106 -1.95 -22.17 -3.90
N ARG A 107 -3.10 -21.49 -3.90
CA ARG A 107 -4.11 -21.54 -4.96
C ARG A 107 -4.75 -20.16 -5.20
N PRO A 108 -3.97 -19.15 -5.61
CA PRO A 108 -4.47 -17.78 -5.72
C PRO A 108 -5.65 -17.64 -6.69
N GLU A 109 -5.68 -18.44 -7.74
CA GLU A 109 -6.71 -18.42 -8.78
C GLU A 109 -8.12 -18.76 -8.25
N LEU A 110 -8.22 -19.44 -7.09
CA LEU A 110 -9.50 -19.67 -6.43
C LEU A 110 -10.08 -18.39 -5.80
N TYR A 111 -9.24 -17.38 -5.56
CA TYR A 111 -9.58 -16.20 -4.78
C TYR A 111 -9.57 -14.89 -5.59
N MET A 112 -9.01 -14.89 -6.81
CA MET A 112 -8.91 -13.67 -7.64
C MET A 112 -10.25 -13.03 -7.99
N HIS A 113 -11.35 -13.79 -7.97
CA HIS A 113 -12.69 -13.26 -8.17
C HIS A 113 -13.10 -12.24 -7.09
N TYR A 114 -12.47 -12.26 -5.90
CA TYR A 114 -12.76 -11.30 -4.84
C TYR A 114 -12.35 -9.87 -5.18
N TYR A 115 -11.48 -9.65 -6.17
CA TYR A 115 -11.21 -8.30 -6.66
C TYR A 115 -12.47 -7.57 -7.15
N LEU A 116 -13.49 -8.30 -7.64
CA LEU A 116 -14.77 -7.70 -8.03
C LEU A 116 -15.46 -6.98 -6.85
N ASN A 117 -15.23 -7.43 -5.62
CA ASN A 117 -15.82 -6.80 -4.44
C ASN A 117 -15.20 -5.44 -4.10
N GLU A 118 -13.97 -5.20 -4.55
CA GLU A 118 -13.25 -3.93 -4.31
C GLU A 118 -13.60 -2.89 -5.37
N PHE A 119 -13.97 -3.32 -6.58
CA PHE A 119 -14.17 -2.45 -7.73
C PHE A 119 -15.62 -1.97 -7.87
N PRO A 120 -15.83 -0.72 -8.31
CA PRO A 120 -17.13 -0.28 -8.81
C PRO A 120 -17.67 -1.20 -9.91
N GLU A 121 -18.96 -1.55 -9.82
CA GLU A 121 -19.64 -2.52 -10.70
C GLU A 121 -19.46 -2.23 -12.20
N ARG A 122 -19.38 -0.94 -12.58
CA ARG A 122 -19.16 -0.50 -13.97
C ARG A 122 -17.88 -1.04 -14.61
N PHE A 123 -16.89 -1.45 -13.82
CA PHE A 123 -15.63 -2.02 -14.34
C PHE A 123 -15.68 -3.54 -14.48
N HIS A 124 -16.62 -4.23 -13.83
CA HIS A 124 -16.62 -5.69 -13.70
C HIS A 124 -16.61 -6.41 -15.06
N ALA A 125 -17.39 -5.92 -16.03
CA ALA A 125 -17.46 -6.52 -17.37
C ALA A 125 -16.13 -6.48 -18.15
N GLN A 126 -15.21 -5.58 -17.77
CA GLN A 126 -13.92 -5.42 -18.41
C GLN A 126 -12.80 -6.15 -17.65
N MET A 127 -13.02 -6.56 -16.40
CA MET A 127 -11.99 -7.17 -15.56
C MET A 127 -11.74 -8.64 -15.96
N ASP A 128 -10.49 -9.00 -16.23
CA ASP A 128 -10.02 -10.38 -16.42
C ASP A 128 -9.05 -10.75 -15.30
N VAL A 129 -9.60 -10.97 -14.10
CA VAL A 129 -8.86 -11.22 -12.85
C VAL A 129 -7.98 -12.48 -12.89
N ARG A 130 -8.16 -13.36 -13.89
CA ARG A 130 -7.30 -14.54 -14.10
C ARG A 130 -5.87 -14.16 -14.50
N ARG A 131 -5.65 -12.93 -14.96
CA ARG A 131 -4.34 -12.38 -15.34
C ARG A 131 -3.67 -11.63 -14.20
N TRP A 132 -4.32 -11.53 -13.05
CA TRP A 132 -3.87 -10.70 -11.94
C TRP A 132 -3.08 -11.56 -10.95
N GLY A 133 -2.19 -10.91 -10.19
CA GLY A 133 -1.46 -11.57 -9.12
C GLY A 133 -2.27 -11.65 -7.82
N PRO A 134 -1.73 -12.32 -6.79
CA PRO A 134 -2.43 -12.56 -5.52
C PRO A 134 -2.73 -11.30 -4.69
N GLY A 135 -2.19 -10.14 -5.09
CA GLY A 135 -2.34 -8.88 -4.37
C GLY A 135 -1.41 -8.75 -3.18
N GLU A 136 -1.87 -8.00 -2.17
CA GLU A 136 -1.19 -7.83 -0.89
C GLU A 136 -0.90 -9.18 -0.22
N ARG A 137 0.34 -9.32 0.26
CA ARG A 137 0.80 -10.47 1.01
C ARG A 137 0.98 -10.07 2.47
N ILE A 138 0.31 -10.78 3.38
CA ILE A 138 0.54 -10.64 4.81
C ILE A 138 1.80 -11.42 5.20
N VAL A 139 2.79 -10.69 5.73
CA VAL A 139 4.03 -11.28 6.24
C VAL A 139 3.93 -11.40 7.76
N PHE A 140 4.14 -12.61 8.28
CA PHE A 140 4.03 -12.92 9.71
C PHE A 140 5.38 -12.91 10.43
N GLU A 141 6.22 -11.94 10.09
CA GLU A 141 7.50 -11.68 10.73
C GLU A 141 7.38 -10.49 11.70
N PRO A 142 8.19 -10.42 12.76
CA PRO A 142 8.26 -9.23 13.60
C PRO A 142 8.65 -7.99 12.78
N TYR A 143 7.93 -6.88 12.98
CA TYR A 143 8.39 -5.59 12.47
C TYR A 143 9.54 -5.12 13.35
N SER A 144 10.77 -5.21 12.85
CA SER A 144 11.97 -5.01 13.66
C SER A 144 12.19 -3.53 14.03
N LYS A 145 12.95 -3.30 15.10
CA LYS A 145 13.40 -1.96 15.49
C LYS A 145 14.19 -1.27 14.37
N GLU A 146 15.08 -2.00 13.72
CA GLU A 146 15.85 -1.50 12.58
C GLU A 146 14.94 -1.01 11.44
N THR A 147 13.95 -1.81 11.05
CA THR A 147 13.01 -1.43 9.97
C THR A 147 12.18 -0.20 10.36
N PHE A 148 11.75 -0.12 11.62
CA PHE A 148 11.04 1.04 12.15
C PHE A 148 11.91 2.30 12.09
N GLU A 149 13.12 2.24 12.63
CA GLU A 149 14.04 3.38 12.71
C GLU A 149 14.45 3.86 11.32
N GLN A 150 14.76 2.95 10.39
CA GLN A 150 15.06 3.30 9.00
C GLN A 150 13.90 4.04 8.33
N SER A 151 12.67 3.57 8.54
CA SER A 151 11.48 4.21 7.98
C SER A 151 11.23 5.58 8.61
N PHE A 152 11.39 5.69 9.93
CA PHE A 152 11.23 6.93 10.68
C PHE A 152 12.30 7.96 10.26
N ASP A 153 13.57 7.58 10.21
CA ASP A 153 14.67 8.46 9.79
C ASP A 153 14.52 8.92 8.34
N TRP A 154 14.08 8.03 7.44
CA TRP A 154 13.79 8.40 6.05
C TRP A 154 12.70 9.48 6.01
N ILE A 155 11.57 9.29 6.68
CA ILE A 155 10.48 10.29 6.71
C ILE A 155 10.99 11.63 7.28
N ALA A 156 11.80 11.60 8.34
CA ALA A 156 12.31 12.78 9.02
C ALA A 156 13.26 13.59 8.11
N THR A 157 14.16 12.89 7.42
CA THR A 157 15.14 13.49 6.50
C THR A 157 14.46 14.16 5.32
N HIS A 158 13.31 13.64 4.88
CA HIS A 158 12.53 14.20 3.77
C HIS A 158 11.56 15.31 4.21
N ALA A 159 11.53 15.66 5.50
CA ALA A 159 10.70 16.74 6.06
C ALA A 159 9.22 16.67 5.60
N ILE A 160 8.69 15.45 5.49
CA ILE A 160 7.33 15.17 4.99
C ILE A 160 6.25 15.71 5.93
N PHE A 161 6.57 15.81 7.21
CA PHE A 161 5.70 16.31 8.27
C PHE A 161 6.19 17.66 8.75
N GLU A 162 5.26 18.52 9.16
CA GLU A 162 5.59 19.78 9.81
C GLU A 162 6.48 19.56 11.04
N PRO A 163 7.44 20.46 11.33
CA PRO A 163 8.32 20.32 12.48
C PRO A 163 7.56 20.04 13.78
N GLY A 164 7.88 18.92 14.44
CA GLY A 164 7.26 18.49 15.70
C GLY A 164 5.96 17.68 15.56
N SER A 165 5.47 17.42 14.34
CA SER A 165 4.22 16.67 14.11
C SER A 165 4.39 15.16 13.82
N MET A 166 5.64 14.68 13.76
CA MET A 166 5.98 13.31 13.34
C MET A 166 5.65 12.22 14.39
N GLY A 167 5.27 12.62 15.61
CA GLY A 167 5.01 11.69 16.72
C GLY A 167 6.24 11.39 17.57
N ALA A 168 6.07 10.55 18.60
CA ALA A 168 7.08 10.36 19.64
C ALA A 168 8.35 9.65 19.14
N GLY A 169 8.22 8.73 18.18
CA GLY A 169 9.36 8.02 17.57
C GLY A 169 10.00 6.84 18.31
N PRO A 170 9.66 6.42 19.57
CA PRO A 170 10.27 5.24 20.15
C PRO A 170 9.58 3.97 19.65
N TYR A 171 10.37 3.03 19.12
CA TYR A 171 9.91 1.72 18.69
C TYR A 171 9.10 0.98 19.78
N GLU A 172 9.58 1.01 21.02
CA GLU A 172 9.00 0.30 22.15
C GLU A 172 7.59 0.80 22.52
N GLY A 173 7.26 2.05 22.17
CA GLY A 173 5.92 2.61 22.36
C GLY A 173 5.01 2.46 21.14
N ALA A 174 5.58 2.17 19.96
CA ALA A 174 4.85 2.09 18.70
C ALA A 174 4.48 0.65 18.30
N ILE A 175 5.25 -0.34 18.76
CA ILE A 175 5.13 -1.74 18.31
C ILE A 175 4.68 -2.66 19.44
N VAL A 176 3.68 -3.49 19.13
CA VAL A 176 3.16 -4.53 20.03
C VAL A 176 3.63 -5.89 19.53
N SER A 177 4.29 -6.66 20.39
CA SER A 177 4.60 -8.07 20.15
C SER A 177 3.74 -8.96 21.04
N LEU A 178 2.97 -9.85 20.43
CA LEU A 178 2.21 -10.91 21.12
C LEU A 178 2.84 -12.29 20.94
N ALA A 179 4.06 -12.34 20.41
CA ALA A 179 4.82 -13.57 20.22
C ALA A 179 5.44 -13.99 21.55
N GLY A 180 4.70 -14.79 22.32
CA GLY A 180 5.16 -15.32 23.61
C GLY A 180 4.14 -15.16 24.71
N GLU A 181 3.22 -16.11 24.80
CA GLU A 181 2.49 -16.61 25.98
C GLU A 181 1.90 -17.98 25.61
#